data_AF-A0A355QB74-F1
#
_entry.id   AF-A0A355QB74-F1
#
_cell.length_a   1.000
_cell.length_b   1.000
_cell.length_c   1.000
_cell.angle_alpha   90.00
_cell.angle_beta   90.00
_cell.angle_gamma   90.00
#
_symmetry.space_group_name_H-M   'P 1'
#
loop_
_entity.id
_entity.type
_entity.pdbx_description
1 polymer ?
#
loop_
_entity_poly.entity_id
_entity_poly.type
_entity_poly.pdbx_seq_one_letter_code
_entity_poly.pdbx_strand_id
1 'polypeptide(L)'
;MNTQTQGINQEKMQEFFGSMISKMNEQGTETDPFGALKSLQQVAEAWAKNPQELNQSMQNWSQKIGEVNMKVWNEFVNKSKESIEKGEFGK
;
A
#
# COMPACT_ATOMS: atom_id res chain seq x y z
N MET A 1 19.66 11.27 -2.19
CA MET A 1 19.04 10.62 -1.01
C MET A 1 18.89 9.15 -1.35
N ASN A 2 19.56 8.28 -0.61
CA ASN A 2 19.52 6.84 -0.83
C ASN A 2 18.27 6.30 -0.13
N THR A 3 17.14 6.22 -0.84
CA THR A 3 15.97 5.46 -0.37
C THR A 3 16.31 3.99 -0.52
N GLN A 4 17.18 3.52 0.37
CA GLN A 4 17.29 2.12 0.68
C GLN A 4 15.98 1.78 1.38
N THR A 5 14.97 1.40 0.58
CA THR A 5 13.76 0.75 1.05
C THR A 5 14.28 -0.43 1.85
N GLN A 6 14.37 -0.28 3.18
CA GLN A 6 14.73 -1.38 4.07
C GLN A 6 13.72 -2.45 3.71
N GLY A 7 14.19 -3.49 3.02
CA GLY A 7 13.36 -4.58 2.56
C GLY A 7 12.49 -4.98 3.73
N ILE A 8 11.17 -4.99 3.50
CA ILE A 8 10.18 -5.35 4.51
C ILE A 8 10.73 -6.59 5.23
N ASN A 9 11.16 -6.41 6.49
CA ASN A 9 11.85 -7.49 7.19
C ASN A 9 10.83 -8.62 7.34
N GLN A 10 11.10 -9.72 6.65
CA GLN A 10 10.19 -10.85 6.52
C GLN A 10 9.75 -11.34 7.91
N GLU A 11 10.65 -11.34 8.90
CA GLU A 11 10.36 -11.72 10.28
C GLU A 11 9.36 -10.75 10.94
N LYS A 12 9.50 -9.43 10.73
CA LYS A 12 8.58 -8.44 11.29
C LYS A 12 7.17 -8.54 10.70
N MET A 13 7.07 -8.91 9.42
CA MET A 13 5.76 -9.18 8.80
C MET A 13 5.17 -10.49 9.28
N GLN A 14 6.01 -11.51 9.49
CA GLN A 14 5.63 -12.79 10.09
C GLN A 14 4.98 -12.58 11.45
N GLU A 15 5.63 -11.81 12.31
CA GLU A 15 5.14 -11.47 13.64
C GLU A 15 3.87 -10.62 13.59
N PHE A 16 3.84 -9.60 12.72
CA PHE A 16 2.67 -8.73 12.57
C PHE A 16 1.43 -9.51 12.12
N PHE A 17 1.52 -10.26 11.02
CA PHE A 17 0.39 -11.04 10.51
C PHE A 17 0.05 -12.23 11.41
N GLY A 18 1.05 -12.89 12.00
CA GLY A 18 0.84 -13.98 12.96
C GLY A 18 0.06 -13.51 14.19
N SER A 19 0.46 -12.38 14.79
CA SER A 19 -0.26 -11.81 15.93
C SER A 19 -1.69 -11.37 15.57
N MET A 20 -1.89 -10.92 14.34
CA MET A 20 -3.20 -10.49 13.85
C MET A 20 -4.14 -11.69 13.63
N ILE A 21 -3.66 -12.77 13.00
CA ILE A 21 -4.44 -14.01 12.84
C ILE A 21 -4.81 -14.59 14.21
N SER A 22 -3.86 -14.67 15.15
CA SER A 22 -4.15 -15.18 16.49
C SER A 22 -5.24 -14.37 17.19
N LYS A 23 -5.17 -13.03 17.11
CA LYS A 23 -6.21 -12.15 17.66
C LYS A 23 -7.56 -12.30 16.96
N MET A 24 -7.59 -12.53 15.65
CA MET A 24 -8.84 -12.80 14.91
C MET A 24 -9.49 -14.11 15.34
N ASN A 25 -8.70 -15.16 15.54
CA ASN A 25 -9.21 -16.45 16.02
C ASN A 25 -9.78 -16.36 17.44
N GLU A 26 -9.26 -15.45 18.27
CA GLU A 26 -9.73 -15.23 19.64
C GLU A 26 -11.00 -14.37 19.73
N GLN A 27 -11.20 -13.40 18.83
CA GLN A 27 -12.29 -12.41 18.96
C GLN A 27 -13.59 -12.77 18.22
N GLY A 28 -13.56 -13.77 17.32
CA GLY A 28 -14.74 -14.09 16.50
C GLY A 28 -15.05 -12.99 15.48
N THR A 29 -15.65 -13.36 14.36
CA THR A 29 -15.78 -12.54 13.14
C THR A 29 -16.69 -11.28 13.25
N GLU A 30 -17.20 -10.93 14.43
CA GLU A 30 -18.25 -9.92 14.59
C GLU A 30 -17.77 -8.46 14.74
N THR A 31 -16.48 -8.22 14.99
CA THR A 31 -15.95 -6.85 15.14
C THR A 31 -14.93 -6.51 14.06
N ASP A 32 -15.39 -6.21 12.84
CA ASP A 32 -14.59 -5.60 11.77
C ASP A 32 -14.93 -4.09 11.61
N PRO A 33 -14.51 -3.21 12.54
CA PRO A 33 -14.91 -1.81 12.55
C PRO A 33 -14.44 -1.01 11.32
N PHE A 34 -13.53 -1.56 10.52
CA PHE A 34 -13.00 -0.91 9.31
C PHE A 34 -13.28 -1.70 8.02
N GLY A 35 -14.01 -2.83 8.08
CA GLY A 35 -14.24 -3.70 6.92
C GLY A 35 -12.97 -4.30 6.32
N ALA A 36 -11.86 -4.27 7.05
CA ALA A 36 -10.51 -4.56 6.54
C ALA A 36 -9.98 -5.92 7.01
N LEU A 37 -10.64 -6.55 8.00
CA LEU A 37 -10.15 -7.80 8.59
C LEU A 37 -10.06 -8.92 7.57
N LYS A 38 -11.06 -9.06 6.69
CA LYS A 38 -11.03 -10.06 5.61
C LYS A 38 -9.84 -9.86 4.66
N SER A 39 -9.56 -8.62 4.29
CA SER A 39 -8.45 -8.28 3.41
C SER A 39 -7.10 -8.56 4.07
N LEU A 40 -6.98 -8.24 5.36
CA LEU A 40 -5.77 -8.52 6.13
C LEU A 40 -5.53 -10.03 6.31
N GLN A 41 -6.60 -10.81 6.54
CA GLN A 41 -6.51 -12.26 6.59
C GLN A 41 -6.03 -12.85 5.25
N GLN A 42 -6.57 -12.37 4.12
CA GLN A 42 -6.14 -12.82 2.79
C GLN A 42 -4.66 -12.53 2.52
N VAL A 43 -4.19 -11.35 2.94
CA VAL A 43 -2.77 -10.98 2.85
C VAL A 43 -1.92 -11.91 3.71
N ALA A 44 -2.34 -12.18 4.95
CA ALA A 44 -1.62 -13.08 5.85
C ALA A 44 -1.57 -14.53 5.33
N GLU A 45 -2.67 -15.04 4.78
CA GLU A 45 -2.73 -16.38 4.15
C GLU A 45 -1.86 -16.48 2.90
N ALA A 46 -1.89 -15.45 2.03
CA ALA A 46 -1.02 -15.39 0.85
C ALA A 46 0.46 -15.35 1.26
N TRP A 47 0.75 -14.61 2.33
CA TRP A 47 2.10 -14.48 2.87
C TRP A 47 2.60 -15.80 3.48
N ALA A 48 1.75 -16.53 4.21
CA ALA A 48 2.10 -17.83 4.78
C ALA A 48 2.32 -18.91 3.70
N LYS A 49 1.59 -18.83 2.57
CA LYS A 49 1.72 -19.77 1.45
C LYS A 49 2.92 -19.49 0.56
N ASN A 50 3.16 -18.21 0.21
CA ASN A 50 4.26 -17.81 -0.66
C ASN A 50 4.78 -16.40 -0.33
N PRO A 51 5.67 -16.28 0.69
CA PRO A 51 6.12 -14.97 1.17
C PRO A 51 6.99 -14.23 0.13
N GLN A 52 7.69 -14.96 -0.74
CA GLN A 52 8.56 -14.38 -1.78
C GLN A 52 7.73 -13.72 -2.88
N GLU A 53 6.69 -14.40 -3.35
CA GLU A 53 5.77 -13.87 -4.37
C GLU A 53 4.96 -12.68 -3.84
N LEU A 54 4.51 -12.72 -2.59
CA LEU A 54 3.83 -11.58 -1.99
C LEU A 54 4.77 -10.39 -1.85
N ASN A 55 6.01 -10.60 -1.40
CA ASN A 55 7.00 -9.54 -1.30
C ASN A 55 7.29 -8.91 -2.67
N GLN A 56 7.48 -9.72 -3.71
CA GLN A 56 7.67 -9.23 -5.08
C GLN A 56 6.44 -8.44 -5.57
N SER A 57 5.23 -8.94 -5.30
CA SER A 57 3.98 -8.27 -5.65
C SER A 57 3.85 -6.91 -4.95
N MET A 58 4.21 -6.82 -3.67
CA MET A 58 4.22 -5.58 -2.89
C MET A 58 5.25 -4.57 -3.41
N GLN A 59 6.45 -5.02 -3.79
CA GLN A 59 7.46 -4.15 -4.42
C GLN A 59 6.96 -3.60 -5.76
N ASN A 60 6.39 -4.45 -6.61
CA ASN A 60 5.82 -4.04 -7.90
C ASN A 60 4.67 -3.04 -7.72
N TRP A 61 3.82 -3.25 -6.72
CA TRP A 61 2.74 -2.33 -6.37
C TRP A 61 3.27 -0.97 -5.92
N SER A 62 4.26 -0.96 -5.02
CA SER A 62 4.91 0.25 -4.54
C SER A 62 5.50 1.07 -5.69
N GLN A 63 6.20 0.40 -6.62
CA GLN A 63 6.75 1.05 -7.80
C GLN A 63 5.65 1.67 -8.68
N LYS A 64 4.59 0.91 -8.99
CA LYS A 64 3.47 1.40 -9.81
C LYS A 64 2.74 2.58 -9.17
N ILE A 65 2.52 2.56 -7.86
CA ILE A 65 1.92 3.68 -7.13
C ILE A 65 2.81 4.92 -7.24
N GLY A 66 4.13 4.76 -7.10
CA GLY A 66 5.09 5.84 -7.29
C GLY A 66 5.03 6.44 -8.70
N GLU A 67 5.04 5.59 -9.73
CA GLU A 67 4.93 6.00 -11.14
C GLU A 67 3.63 6.77 -11.41
N VAL A 68 2.49 6.24 -10.96
CA VAL A 68 1.18 6.87 -11.13
C VAL A 68 1.12 8.20 -10.40
N ASN A 69 1.59 8.27 -9.15
CA ASN A 69 1.61 9.51 -8.38
C ASN A 69 2.45 10.58 -9.09
N MET A 70 3.64 10.23 -9.58
CA MET A 70 4.47 11.16 -10.33
C MET A 70 3.77 11.65 -11.60
N LYS A 71 3.08 10.76 -12.31
CA LYS A 71 2.31 11.12 -13.50
C LYS A 71 1.19 12.10 -13.16
N VAL A 72 0.37 11.81 -12.15
CA VAL A 72 -0.73 12.69 -11.73
C VAL A 72 -0.20 14.05 -11.28
N TRP A 73 0.87 14.09 -10.49
CA TRP A 73 1.48 15.34 -10.05
C TRP A 73 2.04 16.15 -11.22
N ASN A 74 2.72 15.51 -12.16
CA ASN A 74 3.24 16.19 -13.36
C ASN A 74 2.10 16.74 -14.22
N GLU A 75 1.04 15.97 -14.44
CA GLU A 75 -0.16 16.43 -15.16
C GLU A 75 -0.82 17.62 -14.46
N PHE A 76 -0.93 17.56 -13.13
CA PHE A 76 -1.47 18.66 -12.33
C PHE A 76 -0.62 19.93 -12.45
N VAL A 77 0.71 19.82 -12.28
CA VAL A 77 1.63 20.96 -12.39
C VAL A 77 1.59 21.56 -13.78
N ASN A 78 1.58 20.74 -14.83
CA ASN A 78 1.54 21.22 -16.22
C ASN A 78 0.22 21.94 -16.52
N LYS A 79 -0.93 21.34 -16.15
CA LYS A 79 -2.24 21.99 -16.31
C LYS A 79 -2.34 23.29 -15.51
N SER A 80 -1.75 23.32 -14.31
CA SER A 80 -1.73 24.53 -13.48
C SER A 80 -0.91 25.64 -14.13
N LYS A 81 0.26 25.32 -14.70
CA LYS A 81 1.07 26.28 -15.46
C LYS A 81 0.32 26.83 -16.67
N GLU A 82 -0.26 25.96 -17.49
CA GLU A 82 -1.06 26.38 -18.65
C GLU A 82 -2.26 27.26 -18.24
N SER A 83 -2.93 26.93 -17.14
CA SER A 83 -4.05 27.71 -16.60
C SER A 83 -3.62 29.09 -16.09
N ILE A 84 -2.44 29.19 -15.47
CA ILE A 84 -1.85 30.47 -15.05
C ILE A 84 -1.50 31.32 -16.29
N GLU A 85 -0.86 30.73 -17.29
CA GLU A 85 -0.51 31.42 -18.54
C GLU A 85 -1.74 31.94 -19.30
N LYS A 86 -2.88 31.24 -19.19
CA LYS A 86 -4.16 31.64 -19.78
C LYS A 86 -4.98 32.60 -18.90
N GLY A 87 -4.53 32.90 -17.67
CA GLY A 87 -5.27 33.75 -16.73
C GLY A 87 -6.58 33.12 -16.21
N GLU A 88 -6.65 31.79 -16.19
CA GLU A 88 -7.82 31.00 -15.79
C GLU A 88 -7.67 30.38 -14.40
N PHE A 89 -6.48 30.46 -13.80
CA PHE A 89 -6.21 29.84 -12.51
C PHE A 89 -6.96 30.57 -11.37
N GLY A 90 -7.86 29.86 -10.68
CA GLY A 90 -8.59 30.36 -9.51
C GLY A 90 -9.91 31.10 -9.77
N LYS A 91 -10.47 31.01 -10.99
CA LYS A 91 -11.88 31.34 -11.27
C LYS A 91 -12.77 30.13 -11.05
#